data_AF-A0A6J4RDW7-F1
#
_entry.id   AF-A0A6J4RDW7-F1
#
_cell.length_a   1.000
_cell.length_b   1.000
_cell.length_c   1.000
_cell.angle_alpha   90.00
_cell.angle_beta   90.00
_cell.angle_gamma   90.00
#
_symmetry.space_group_name_H-M   'P 1'
#
loop_
_entity.id
_entity.type
_entity.pdbx_description
1 polymer ?
#
loop_
_entity_poly.entity_id
_entity_poly.type
_entity_poly.pdbx_seq_one_letter_code
_entity_poly.pdbx_strand_id
1 'polypeptide(L)'
;MNRPQNNLPLQLTGLVGREREISEVERLLRNTRLLTLTGPGGSGKTRLALAGAWGLVDEYEDGTWLVELAPLSDPELVPQVVASVLSVREAPGTTLVDTVRAHLQAREALLVLDNCEHLGEACTSLARALLRACPDLRVLATSREALGVEGETLFDVPPLSLPDPAARRPQAASRSTRPRDCSSSGRGPSGQALRPRSETRWP
;
A
#
# COMPACT_ATOMS: atom_id res chain seq x y z
N MET A 1 4.15 0.70 -30.36
CA MET A 1 3.27 -0.12 -29.49
C MET A 1 2.72 0.83 -28.45
N ASN A 2 1.40 1.03 -28.39
CA ASN A 2 0.78 1.91 -27.41
C ASN A 2 0.80 1.16 -26.08
N ARG A 3 1.39 1.73 -25.03
CA ARG A 3 1.39 1.09 -23.71
C ARG A 3 -0.03 1.17 -23.13
N PRO A 4 -0.59 0.09 -22.57
CA PRO A 4 -1.94 0.13 -21.99
C PRO A 4 -2.05 1.23 -20.93
N GLN A 5 -3.20 1.91 -20.92
CA GLN A 5 -3.43 3.06 -20.06
C GLN A 5 -3.53 2.63 -18.60
N ASN A 6 -3.03 3.45 -17.68
CA ASN A 6 -3.25 3.25 -16.25
C ASN A 6 -3.09 4.56 -15.48
N ASN A 7 -3.67 4.60 -14.28
CA ASN A 7 -3.50 5.70 -13.32
C ASN A 7 -2.85 5.22 -12.01
N LEU A 8 -2.17 4.05 -12.03
CA LEU A 8 -1.58 3.51 -10.82
C LEU A 8 -0.43 4.40 -10.33
N PRO A 9 -0.33 4.68 -9.02
CA PRO A 9 0.76 5.46 -8.48
C PRO A 9 2.08 4.68 -8.59
N LEU A 10 3.15 5.38 -8.97
CA LEU A 10 4.50 4.81 -8.99
C LEU A 10 4.87 4.31 -7.59
N GLN A 11 5.24 3.03 -7.50
CA GLN A 11 5.72 2.44 -6.25
C GLN A 11 7.18 2.83 -6.03
N LEU A 12 7.42 3.95 -5.33
CA LEU A 12 8.77 4.48 -5.06
C LEU A 12 9.62 3.54 -4.18
N THR A 13 8.97 2.62 -3.46
CA THR A 13 9.62 1.62 -2.60
C THR A 13 9.02 0.25 -2.89
N GLY A 14 9.85 -0.75 -3.13
CA GLY A 14 9.39 -2.13 -3.29
C GLY A 14 8.72 -2.68 -2.03
N LEU A 15 7.78 -3.60 -2.22
CA LEU A 15 7.10 -4.28 -1.12
C LEU A 15 7.95 -5.47 -0.63
N VAL A 16 8.80 -5.21 0.36
CA VAL A 16 9.78 -6.19 0.85
C VAL A 16 9.10 -7.40 1.49
N GLY A 17 9.49 -8.61 1.08
CA GLY A 17 9.08 -9.86 1.72
C GLY A 17 7.63 -10.25 1.42
N ARG A 18 7.07 -9.75 0.32
CA ARG A 18 5.70 -10.01 -0.15
C ARG A 18 5.67 -10.62 -1.55
N GLU A 19 6.79 -11.15 -2.03
CA GLU A 19 6.93 -11.65 -3.40
C GLU A 19 5.96 -12.83 -3.66
N ARG A 20 5.73 -13.66 -2.62
CA ARG A 20 4.78 -14.77 -2.68
C ARG A 20 3.34 -14.28 -2.76
N GLU A 21 2.96 -13.33 -1.92
CA GLU A 21 1.61 -12.76 -1.92
C GLU A 21 1.32 -11.99 -3.20
N ILE A 22 2.30 -11.26 -3.75
CA ILE A 22 2.16 -10.59 -5.05
C ILE A 22 1.91 -11.63 -6.14
N SER A 23 2.74 -12.68 -6.21
CA SER A 23 2.60 -13.76 -7.19
C SER A 23 1.24 -14.45 -7.09
N GLU A 24 0.74 -14.63 -5.87
CA GLU A 24 -0.56 -15.25 -5.62
C GLU A 24 -1.73 -14.32 -6.02
N VAL A 25 -1.65 -13.02 -5.72
CA VAL A 25 -2.64 -12.03 -6.17
C VAL A 25 -2.68 -11.98 -7.70
N GLU A 26 -1.52 -11.96 -8.36
CA GLU A 26 -1.44 -12.01 -9.83
C GLU A 26 -2.09 -13.28 -10.39
N ARG A 27 -1.76 -14.44 -9.80
CA ARG A 27 -2.35 -15.72 -10.18
C ARG A 27 -3.86 -15.71 -10.01
N LEU A 28 -4.37 -15.20 -8.89
CA LEU A 28 -5.80 -15.12 -8.63
C LEU A 28 -6.51 -14.18 -9.60
N LEU A 29 -5.92 -13.01 -9.91
CA LEU A 29 -6.49 -12.08 -10.89
C LEU A 29 -6.59 -12.69 -12.29
N ARG A 30 -5.60 -13.49 -12.73
CA ARG A 30 -5.71 -14.16 -14.04
C ARG A 30 -6.86 -15.17 -14.11
N ASN A 31 -7.20 -15.79 -12.98
CA ASN A 31 -8.16 -16.91 -12.90
C ASN A 31 -9.56 -16.53 -12.37
N THR A 32 -9.75 -15.29 -11.92
CA THR A 32 -10.99 -14.86 -11.28
C THR A 32 -11.40 -13.48 -11.80
N ARG A 33 -12.70 -13.18 -11.74
CA ARG A 33 -13.23 -11.89 -12.22
C ARG A 33 -13.38 -10.87 -11.10
N LEU A 34 -13.48 -11.34 -9.86
CA LEU A 34 -13.49 -10.50 -8.67
C LEU A 34 -12.57 -11.13 -7.62
N LEU A 35 -11.53 -10.39 -7.26
CA LEU A 35 -10.65 -10.69 -6.15
C LEU A 35 -10.81 -9.61 -5.08
N THR A 36 -11.12 -9.99 -3.85
CA THR A 36 -11.15 -9.07 -2.71
C THR A 36 -10.02 -9.42 -1.75
N LEU A 37 -9.10 -8.47 -1.57
CA LEU A 37 -8.10 -8.56 -0.51
C LEU A 37 -8.74 -8.17 0.80
N THR A 38 -8.80 -9.11 1.74
CA THR A 38 -9.39 -8.95 3.07
C THR A 38 -8.31 -8.88 4.14
N GLY A 39 -8.66 -8.34 5.30
CA GLY A 39 -7.76 -8.29 6.45
C GLY A 39 -7.86 -7.01 7.27
N PRO A 40 -7.24 -6.99 8.46
CA PRO A 40 -7.34 -5.87 9.39
C PRO A 40 -6.70 -4.59 8.83
N GLY A 41 -7.01 -3.45 9.44
CA GLY A 41 -6.35 -2.18 9.15
C GLY A 41 -4.83 -2.30 9.31
N GLY A 42 -4.07 -1.71 8.39
CA GLY A 42 -2.60 -1.73 8.44
C GLY A 42 -1.92 -3.03 7.99
N SER A 43 -2.66 -4.06 7.54
CA SER A 43 -2.09 -5.30 6.96
C SER A 43 -1.36 -5.10 5.62
N GLY A 44 -1.60 -3.96 4.96
CA GLY A 44 -0.96 -3.61 3.69
C GLY A 44 -1.76 -3.98 2.44
N LYS A 45 -3.07 -4.25 2.55
CA LYS A 45 -3.97 -4.61 1.43
C LYS A 45 -3.81 -3.69 0.22
N THR A 46 -3.89 -2.37 0.41
CA THR A 46 -3.73 -1.37 -0.65
C THR A 46 -2.38 -1.52 -1.37
N ARG A 47 -1.28 -1.65 -0.60
CA ARG A 47 0.05 -1.82 -1.21
C ARG A 47 0.18 -3.13 -1.96
N LEU A 48 -0.39 -4.21 -1.44
CA LEU A 48 -0.38 -5.51 -2.11
C LEU A 48 -1.24 -5.50 -3.37
N ALA A 49 -2.43 -4.89 -3.32
CA ALA A 49 -3.31 -4.72 -4.46
C ALA A 49 -2.63 -3.95 -5.59
N LEU A 50 -2.01 -2.82 -5.26
CA LEU A 50 -1.27 -2.00 -6.22
C LEU A 50 -0.06 -2.75 -6.80
N ALA A 51 0.67 -3.52 -5.98
CA ALA A 51 1.80 -4.32 -6.47
C ALA A 51 1.35 -5.40 -7.45
N GLY A 52 0.28 -6.14 -7.13
CA GLY A 52 -0.29 -7.14 -8.03
C GLY A 52 -0.88 -6.53 -9.30
N ALA A 53 -1.57 -5.39 -9.19
CA ALA A 53 -2.11 -4.67 -10.35
C ALA A 53 -0.99 -4.15 -11.26
N TRP A 54 0.10 -3.63 -10.69
CA TRP A 54 1.30 -3.24 -11.46
C TRP A 54 1.94 -4.41 -12.19
N GLY A 55 2.00 -5.60 -11.57
CA GLY A 55 2.55 -6.80 -12.19
C GLY A 55 1.76 -7.27 -13.43
N LEU A 56 0.48 -6.91 -13.52
CA LEU A 56 -0.41 -7.28 -14.63
C LEU A 56 -0.78 -6.11 -15.54
N VAL A 57 -0.22 -4.91 -15.35
CA VAL A 57 -0.68 -3.70 -16.06
C VAL A 57 -0.64 -3.84 -17.58
N ASP A 58 0.33 -4.61 -18.10
CA ASP A 58 0.51 -4.84 -19.53
C ASP A 58 -0.38 -5.98 -20.08
N GLU A 59 -1.11 -6.71 -19.23
CA GLU A 59 -2.06 -7.77 -19.62
C GLU A 59 -3.47 -7.25 -19.92
N TYR A 60 -3.80 -6.01 -19.52
CA TYR A 60 -5.11 -5.41 -19.73
C TYR A 60 -5.05 -4.37 -20.84
N GLU A 61 -5.47 -4.73 -22.06
CA GLU A 61 -5.35 -3.87 -23.25
C GLU A 61 -6.07 -2.52 -23.10
N ASP A 62 -7.21 -2.50 -22.40
CA ASP A 62 -8.01 -1.31 -22.13
C ASP A 62 -7.68 -0.64 -20.78
N GLY A 63 -6.65 -1.14 -20.11
CA GLY A 63 -5.99 -0.46 -19.01
C GLY A 63 -6.35 -0.92 -17.60
N THR A 64 -5.61 -0.37 -16.65
CA THR A 64 -5.75 -0.66 -15.21
C THR A 64 -6.04 0.62 -14.43
N TRP A 65 -7.15 0.62 -13.69
CA TRP A 65 -7.76 1.82 -13.14
C TRP A 65 -7.94 1.71 -11.63
N LEU A 66 -7.20 2.52 -10.87
CA LEU A 66 -7.36 2.70 -9.44
C LEU A 66 -8.47 3.71 -9.13
N VAL A 67 -9.39 3.28 -8.27
CA VAL A 67 -10.46 4.09 -7.69
C VAL A 67 -10.26 4.10 -6.17
N GLU A 68 -9.72 5.20 -5.67
CA GLU A 68 -9.53 5.42 -4.23
C GLU A 68 -10.85 5.89 -3.61
N LEU A 69 -11.47 5.04 -2.79
CA LEU A 69 -12.75 5.38 -2.14
C LEU A 69 -12.57 5.99 -0.76
N ALA A 70 -11.38 5.90 -0.15
CA ALA A 70 -11.12 6.41 1.20
C ALA A 70 -11.55 7.87 1.48
N PRO A 71 -11.44 8.83 0.52
CA PRO A 71 -11.91 10.20 0.74
C PRO A 71 -13.43 10.38 0.71
N LEU A 72 -14.18 9.34 0.32
CA LEU A 72 -15.59 9.45 0.01
C LEU A 72 -16.46 9.13 1.23
N SER A 73 -17.36 10.04 1.60
CA SER A 73 -18.29 9.81 2.71
C SER A 73 -19.68 9.40 2.26
N ASP A 74 -20.04 9.67 1.01
CA ASP A 74 -21.36 9.43 0.44
C ASP A 74 -21.32 8.23 -0.53
N PRO A 75 -21.99 7.11 -0.22
CA PRO A 75 -22.05 5.94 -1.09
C PRO A 75 -22.68 6.22 -2.46
N GLU A 76 -23.56 7.22 -2.58
CA GLU A 76 -24.21 7.57 -3.85
C GLU A 76 -23.24 8.16 -4.88
N LEU A 77 -22.05 8.59 -4.42
CA LEU A 77 -21.00 9.18 -5.26
C LEU A 77 -20.02 8.14 -5.83
N VAL A 78 -20.12 6.86 -5.45
CA VAL A 78 -19.21 5.81 -5.93
C VAL A 78 -19.20 5.70 -7.47
N PRO A 79 -20.35 5.66 -8.17
CA PRO A 79 -20.37 5.65 -9.64
C PRO A 79 -19.68 6.88 -10.27
N GLN A 80 -19.78 8.04 -9.63
CA GLN A 80 -19.22 9.32 -10.08
C GLN A 80 -17.71 9.31 -10.02
N VAL A 81 -17.13 8.79 -8.94
CA VAL A 81 -15.67 8.63 -8.82
C VAL A 81 -15.15 7.64 -9.88
N VAL A 82 -15.84 6.52 -10.08
CA VAL A 82 -15.46 5.51 -11.07
C VAL A 82 -15.53 6.08 -12.50
N ALA A 83 -16.62 6.79 -12.83
CA ALA A 83 -16.75 7.44 -14.12
C ALA A 83 -15.67 8.50 -14.35
N SER A 84 -15.34 9.29 -13.32
CA SER A 84 -14.27 10.29 -13.38
C SER A 84 -12.91 9.65 -13.68
N VAL A 85 -12.56 8.57 -12.99
CA VAL A 85 -11.32 7.81 -13.22
C VAL A 85 -11.24 7.29 -14.65
N LEU A 86 -12.35 6.76 -15.18
CA LEU A 86 -12.45 6.25 -16.54
C LEU A 86 -12.61 7.36 -17.59
N SER A 87 -12.63 8.64 -17.18
CA SER A 87 -12.91 9.79 -18.05
C SER A 87 -14.24 9.69 -18.82
N VAL A 88 -15.24 9.06 -18.20
CA VAL A 88 -16.59 8.86 -18.73
C VAL A 88 -17.50 9.98 -18.22
N ARG A 89 -18.33 10.52 -19.12
CA ARG A 89 -19.36 11.51 -18.78
C ARG A 89 -20.72 10.87 -18.91
N GLU A 90 -21.62 11.16 -17.96
CA GLU A 90 -23.00 10.69 -17.99
C GLU A 90 -23.67 11.05 -19.31
N ALA A 91 -24.27 10.05 -19.97
CA ALA A 91 -25.02 10.28 -21.19
C ALA A 91 -26.46 10.71 -20.86
N PRO A 92 -27.04 11.67 -21.62
CA PRO A 92 -28.41 12.12 -21.39
C PRO A 92 -29.40 10.95 -21.41
N GLY A 93 -30.26 10.88 -20.39
CA GLY A 93 -31.33 9.86 -20.31
C GLY A 93 -30.86 8.47 -19.85
N THR A 94 -29.61 8.32 -19.40
CA THR A 94 -29.10 7.07 -18.82
C THR A 94 -28.47 7.36 -17.47
N THR A 95 -28.46 6.37 -16.57
CA THR A 95 -27.75 6.53 -15.31
C THR A 95 -26.23 6.50 -15.53
N LEU A 96 -25.47 7.08 -14.61
CA LEU A 96 -24.02 7.00 -14.67
C LEU A 96 -23.48 5.57 -14.63
N VAL A 97 -24.12 4.68 -13.85
CA VAL A 97 -23.78 3.25 -13.81
C VAL A 97 -23.98 2.59 -15.18
N ASP A 98 -25.08 2.90 -15.88
CA ASP A 98 -25.33 2.41 -17.23
C ASP A 98 -24.27 2.91 -18.22
N THR A 99 -23.85 4.17 -18.07
CA THR A 99 -22.83 4.77 -18.92
C THR A 99 -21.46 4.10 -18.71
N VAL A 100 -21.05 3.90 -17.45
CA VAL A 100 -19.80 3.19 -17.11
C VAL A 100 -19.84 1.75 -17.61
N ARG A 101 -20.98 1.07 -17.44
CA ARG A 101 -21.19 -0.29 -17.97
C ARG A 101 -21.00 -0.33 -19.48
N ALA A 102 -21.67 0.56 -20.22
CA ALA A 102 -21.55 0.61 -21.68
C ALA A 102 -20.10 0.89 -22.12
N HIS A 103 -19.37 1.71 -21.38
CA HIS A 103 -17.96 1.99 -21.63
C HIS A 103 -17.07 0.75 -21.45
N LEU A 104 -17.33 -0.08 -20.44
CA LEU A 104 -16.51 -1.26 -20.10
C LEU A 104 -16.97 -2.56 -20.78
N GLN A 105 -18.13 -2.57 -21.43
CA GLN A 105 -18.80 -3.79 -21.88
C GLN A 105 -17.93 -4.67 -22.80
N ALA A 106 -17.13 -4.07 -23.67
CA ALA A 106 -16.29 -4.76 -24.65
C ALA A 106 -14.80 -4.45 -24.44
N ARG A 107 -14.40 -4.24 -23.17
CA ARG A 107 -13.04 -3.84 -22.81
C ARG A 107 -12.39 -4.83 -21.86
N GLU A 108 -11.14 -5.18 -22.14
CA GLU A 108 -10.30 -5.96 -21.24
C GLU A 108 -9.57 -5.01 -20.27
N ALA A 109 -10.20 -4.79 -19.12
CA ALA A 109 -9.74 -3.83 -18.12
C ALA A 109 -9.69 -4.42 -16.71
N LEU A 110 -8.81 -3.85 -15.89
CA LEU A 110 -8.74 -4.10 -14.44
C LEU A 110 -9.20 -2.86 -13.68
N LEU A 111 -10.23 -3.00 -12.84
CA LEU A 111 -10.68 -1.97 -11.93
C LEU A 111 -10.24 -2.29 -10.50
N VAL A 112 -9.40 -1.45 -9.91
CA VAL A 112 -8.96 -1.57 -8.52
C VAL A 112 -9.83 -0.65 -7.64
N LEU A 113 -10.69 -1.22 -6.81
CA LEU A 113 -11.51 -0.51 -5.83
C LEU A 113 -10.81 -0.54 -4.46
N ASP A 114 -10.23 0.57 -4.03
CA ASP A 114 -9.51 0.61 -2.76
C ASP A 114 -10.37 1.16 -1.62
N ASN A 115 -10.28 0.51 -0.45
CA ASN A 115 -10.90 0.91 0.81
C ASN A 115 -12.45 0.79 0.81
N CYS A 116 -13.01 -0.30 0.28
CA CYS A 116 -14.45 -0.48 0.13
C CYS A 116 -15.24 -0.61 1.45
N GLU A 117 -14.59 -0.86 2.59
CA GLU A 117 -15.25 -1.22 3.87
C GLU A 117 -16.30 -0.20 4.38
N HIS A 118 -16.14 1.07 4.06
CA HIS A 118 -17.04 2.14 4.51
C HIS A 118 -18.22 2.38 3.55
N LEU A 119 -18.15 1.82 2.34
CA LEU A 119 -19.16 1.96 1.28
C LEU A 119 -19.59 0.59 0.75
N GLY A 120 -19.59 -0.43 1.62
CA GLY A 120 -19.70 -1.83 1.24
C GLY A 120 -20.86 -2.10 0.27
N GLU A 121 -22.09 -1.71 0.62
CA GLU A 121 -23.27 -1.96 -0.21
C GLU A 121 -23.20 -1.29 -1.60
N ALA A 122 -22.69 -0.06 -1.68
CA ALA A 122 -22.53 0.66 -2.95
C ALA A 122 -21.45 0.00 -3.82
N CYS A 123 -20.32 -0.41 -3.22
CA CYS A 123 -19.26 -1.13 -3.91
C CYS A 123 -19.76 -2.49 -4.44
N THR A 124 -20.46 -3.25 -3.60
CA THR A 124 -21.08 -4.53 -3.96
C THR A 124 -22.06 -4.36 -5.11
N SER A 125 -22.95 -3.37 -5.03
CA SER A 125 -23.96 -3.10 -6.06
C SER A 125 -23.32 -2.72 -7.40
N LEU A 126 -22.32 -1.85 -7.38
CA LEU A 126 -21.58 -1.45 -8.58
C LEU A 126 -20.81 -2.62 -9.18
N ALA A 127 -19.99 -3.31 -8.38
CA ALA A 127 -19.18 -4.45 -8.84
C ALA A 127 -20.07 -5.53 -9.47
N ARG A 128 -21.18 -5.86 -8.82
CA ARG A 128 -22.17 -6.82 -9.34
C ARG A 128 -22.79 -6.35 -10.66
N ALA A 129 -23.12 -5.07 -10.80
CA ALA A 129 -23.67 -4.51 -12.03
C ALA A 129 -22.67 -4.57 -13.19
N LEU A 130 -21.41 -4.19 -12.96
CA LEU A 130 -20.37 -4.18 -13.97
C LEU A 130 -19.96 -5.60 -14.39
N LEU A 131 -19.71 -6.49 -13.43
CA LEU A 131 -19.25 -7.85 -13.70
C LEU A 131 -20.29 -8.70 -14.46
N ARG A 132 -21.59 -8.46 -14.24
CA ARG A 132 -22.64 -9.15 -15.01
C ARG A 132 -22.67 -8.74 -16.49
N ALA A 133 -22.25 -7.53 -16.81
CA ALA A 133 -22.40 -6.95 -18.13
C ALA A 133 -21.11 -6.91 -18.96
N CYS A 134 -19.95 -6.88 -18.31
CA CYS A 134 -18.65 -6.68 -18.95
C CYS A 134 -17.81 -7.94 -18.79
N PRO A 135 -17.92 -8.95 -19.68
CA PRO A 135 -17.30 -10.28 -19.48
C PRO A 135 -15.78 -10.23 -19.27
N ASP A 136 -15.10 -9.29 -19.94
CA ASP A 136 -13.63 -9.14 -19.90
C ASP A 136 -13.14 -8.18 -18.81
N LEU A 137 -14.06 -7.60 -18.03
CA LEU A 137 -13.72 -6.80 -16.84
C LEU A 137 -13.33 -7.71 -15.68
N ARG A 138 -12.21 -7.36 -15.04
CA ARG A 138 -11.79 -7.88 -13.75
C ARG A 138 -11.80 -6.79 -12.69
N VAL A 139 -12.12 -7.15 -11.46
CA VAL A 139 -12.16 -6.24 -10.30
C VAL A 139 -11.24 -6.75 -9.20
N LEU A 140 -10.39 -5.87 -8.68
CA LEU A 140 -9.60 -6.07 -7.47
C LEU A 140 -10.11 -5.12 -6.40
N ALA A 141 -10.65 -5.64 -5.31
CA ALA A 141 -11.12 -4.81 -4.20
C ALA A 141 -10.19 -4.93 -2.98
N THR A 142 -10.07 -3.87 -2.19
CA THR A 142 -9.53 -3.96 -0.82
C THR A 142 -10.62 -3.61 0.17
N SER A 143 -10.78 -4.46 1.18
CA SER A 143 -11.83 -4.30 2.20
C SER A 143 -11.44 -5.00 3.50
N ARG A 144 -12.16 -4.74 4.60
CA ARG A 144 -12.01 -5.51 5.84
C ARG A 144 -12.71 -6.85 5.78
N GLU A 145 -13.74 -6.95 4.97
CA GLU A 145 -14.61 -8.12 4.80
C GLU A 145 -15.00 -8.31 3.33
N ALA A 146 -15.60 -9.45 3.01
CA ALA A 146 -16.06 -9.78 1.66
C ALA A 146 -17.11 -8.76 1.16
N LEU A 147 -17.12 -8.49 -0.16
CA LEU A 147 -18.15 -7.68 -0.79
C LEU A 147 -19.48 -8.44 -0.92
N GLY A 148 -19.47 -9.77 -0.96
CA GLY A 148 -20.69 -10.58 -1.12
C GLY A 148 -21.24 -10.55 -2.54
N VAL A 149 -20.35 -10.53 -3.54
CA VAL A 149 -20.71 -10.63 -4.96
C VAL A 149 -20.50 -12.07 -5.42
N GLU A 150 -21.38 -12.58 -6.28
CA GLU A 150 -21.26 -13.93 -6.83
C GLU A 150 -19.95 -14.07 -7.65
N GLY A 151 -19.23 -15.17 -7.44
CA GLY A 151 -17.93 -15.41 -8.07
C GLY A 151 -16.76 -14.64 -7.42
N GLU A 152 -17.00 -13.97 -6.29
CA GLU A 152 -15.95 -13.35 -5.49
C GLU A 152 -14.96 -14.40 -4.96
N THR A 153 -13.68 -14.14 -5.19
CA THR A 153 -12.58 -14.86 -4.56
C THR A 153 -11.95 -13.98 -3.49
N LEU A 154 -11.73 -14.54 -2.31
CA LEU A 154 -11.11 -13.82 -1.19
C LEU A 154 -9.64 -14.18 -1.08
N PHE A 155 -8.83 -13.18 -0.74
CA PHE A 155 -7.45 -13.37 -0.33
C PHE A 155 -7.21 -12.65 1.00
N ASP A 156 -7.09 -13.44 2.07
CA ASP A 156 -6.78 -12.92 3.39
C ASP A 156 -5.31 -12.48 3.45
N VAL A 157 -5.10 -11.16 3.55
CA VAL A 157 -3.76 -10.58 3.61
C VAL A 157 -3.18 -10.80 5.01
N PRO A 158 -2.10 -11.60 5.14
CA PRO A 158 -1.50 -11.82 6.44
C PRO A 158 -0.91 -10.50 6.96
N PRO A 159 -0.97 -10.21 8.27
CA PRO A 159 -0.32 -9.04 8.84
C PRO A 159 1.19 -9.09 8.56
N LEU A 160 1.83 -7.92 8.47
CA LEU A 160 3.28 -7.85 8.27
C LEU A 160 3.97 -8.60 9.40
N SER A 161 4.77 -9.60 9.06
CA SER A 161 5.67 -10.23 10.03
C SER A 161 6.62 -9.15 10.52
N LEU A 162 6.55 -8.81 11.81
CA LEU A 162 7.56 -7.95 12.41
C LEU A 162 8.91 -8.67 12.26
N PRO A 163 9.98 -7.98 11.83
CA PRO A 163 11.32 -8.54 11.90
C PRO A 163 11.55 -9.01 13.34
N ASP A 164 12.06 -10.23 13.50
CA ASP A 164 12.37 -10.80 14.81
C ASP A 164 13.20 -9.78 15.61
N PRO A 165 12.75 -9.31 16.79
CA PRO A 165 13.52 -8.38 17.61
C PRO A 165 14.91 -8.94 17.97
N ALA A 166 15.14 -10.26 17.88
CA ALA A 166 16.45 -10.88 18.05
C ALA A 166 17.45 -10.60 16.91
N ALA A 167 16.99 -10.16 15.73
CA ALA A 167 17.85 -9.79 14.60
C ALA A 167 18.52 -8.42 14.76
N ARG A 168 18.13 -7.63 15.77
CA ARG A 168 18.86 -6.42 16.20
C ARG A 168 19.73 -6.74 17.41
N ARG A 169 20.81 -7.51 17.22
CA ARG A 169 21.95 -7.41 18.14
C ARG A 169 22.74 -6.15 17.78
N PRO A 170 22.87 -5.15 18.68
CA PRO A 170 23.90 -4.16 18.52
C PRO A 170 25.24 -4.89 18.57
N GLN A 171 26.09 -4.69 17.57
CA GLN A 171 27.49 -5.09 17.68
C GLN A 171 28.10 -4.26 18.81
N ALA A 172 28.14 -4.83 20.01
CA ALA A 172 28.86 -4.25 21.12
C ALA A 172 30.33 -4.15 20.71
N ALA A 173 30.79 -2.91 20.52
CA ALA A 173 32.20 -2.61 20.32
C ALA A 173 33.00 -3.26 21.46
N SER A 174 33.79 -4.26 21.11
CA SER A 174 34.69 -4.94 22.04
C SER A 174 35.63 -3.93 22.67
N ARG A 175 35.53 -3.77 24.00
CA ARG A 175 36.53 -3.09 24.82
C ARG A 175 37.88 -3.78 24.66
N SER A 176 38.85 -3.10 24.07
CA SER A 176 40.27 -3.42 24.22
C SER A 176 40.78 -2.79 25.52
N THR A 177 40.73 -3.54 26.61
CA THR A 177 41.50 -3.23 27.82
C THR A 177 42.97 -3.58 27.55
N ARG A 178 43.88 -2.60 27.59
CA ARG A 178 45.31 -2.87 27.79
C ARG A 178 45.70 -2.43 29.20
N PRO A 179 46.33 -3.29 30.01
CA PRO A 179 47.02 -2.85 31.21
C PRO A 179 48.39 -2.29 30.82
N ARG A 180 48.82 -1.18 31.42
CA ARG A 180 50.25 -0.87 31.51
C ARG A 180 50.61 -0.36 32.89
N ASP A 181 51.69 -0.95 33.37
CA ASP A 181 52.20 -0.99 34.72
C ASP A 181 52.71 0.35 35.28
N CYS A 182 52.71 0.41 36.61
CA CYS A 182 53.48 1.36 37.42
C CYS A 182 54.97 1.05 37.37
N SER A 183 55.81 2.07 37.16
CA SER A 183 57.13 2.13 37.80
C SER A 183 57.66 3.57 37.91
N SER A 184 58.15 3.85 39.11
CA SER A 184 58.70 5.07 39.69
C SER A 184 59.99 5.62 39.08
N SER A 185 60.18 6.94 39.15
CA SER A 185 61.44 7.56 39.59
C SER A 185 61.25 9.07 39.79
N GLY A 186 61.58 9.57 40.99
CA GLY A 186 61.38 10.97 41.38
C GLY A 186 62.51 11.94 41.04
N ARG A 187 62.23 13.22 41.29
CA ARG A 187 63.12 14.28 41.83
C ARG A 187 62.28 15.57 41.96
N GLY A 188 62.17 16.11 43.19
CA GLY A 188 61.72 17.50 43.41
C GLY A 188 62.91 18.47 43.32
N PRO A 189 62.88 19.67 43.95
CA PRO A 189 61.72 20.45 44.43
C PRO A 189 61.82 21.95 44.04
N SER A 190 60.93 22.77 44.61
CA SER A 190 61.09 24.21 44.98
C SER A 190 60.31 25.23 44.14
N GLY A 191 59.48 26.03 44.81
CA GLY A 191 58.94 27.28 44.27
C GLY A 191 57.60 27.74 44.88
N GLN A 192 57.69 28.41 46.04
CA GLN A 192 56.69 29.34 46.63
C GLN A 192 56.17 30.36 45.58
N ALA A 193 55.04 31.08 45.66
CA ALA A 193 54.01 31.36 46.67
C ALA A 193 52.86 32.17 45.99
N LEU A 194 51.86 32.54 46.81
CA LEU A 194 50.89 33.65 46.67
C LEU A 194 49.52 33.39 45.97
N ARG A 195 48.48 33.42 46.83
CA ARG A 195 47.06 33.82 46.57
C ARG A 195 47.01 35.36 46.28
N PRO A 196 45.87 36.03 45.92
CA PRO A 196 44.45 35.65 46.10
C PRO A 196 43.40 36.11 45.02
N ARG A 197 42.15 35.62 45.23
CA ARG A 197 40.79 36.20 45.01
C ARG A 197 40.45 37.09 43.78
N SER A 198 39.40 36.69 43.06
CA SER A 198 38.11 37.41 42.82
C SER A 198 37.25 36.58 41.83
N GLU A 199 36.02 36.15 42.16
CA GLU A 199 34.73 36.83 41.90
C GLU A 199 34.61 37.42 40.47
N THR A 200 33.69 36.90 39.63
CA THR A 200 32.38 37.55 39.30
C THR A 200 31.72 36.91 38.05
N ARG A 201 30.41 36.65 38.16
CA ARG A 201 29.31 36.62 37.16
C ARG A 201 29.43 35.90 35.81
N TRP A 202 28.45 35.03 35.57
CA TRP A 202 27.90 34.71 34.25
C TRP A 202 26.75 35.67 33.89
N PRO A 203 26.54 35.95 32.58
CA PRO A 203 25.26 36.40 32.05
C PRO A 203 24.22 35.26 31.99
#